data_AF-A0AAU5KY27-F1
#
_entry.id   AF-A0AAU5KY27-F1
#
_cell.length_a   1.000
_cell.length_b   1.000
_cell.length_c   1.000
_cell.angle_alpha   90.00
_cell.angle_beta   90.00
_cell.angle_gamma   90.00
#
_symmetry.space_group_name_H-M   'P 1'
#
loop_
_entity.id
_entity.type
_entity.pdbx_description
1 polymer ?
#
loop_
_entity_poly.entity_id
_entity_poly.type
_entity_poly.pdbx_seq_one_letter_code
_entity_poly.pdbx_strand_id
1 'polypeptide(L)'
;MDSPTVLRRRLGSEFRRLREQTGLQAKTVADTLGFSAAKVSRIESGQTTLKESDVRALLELYGVRDDFERRQFISLTRRSTQRGWWHDYGDALPDWFQTYVGLEADAARIRAYETELIPGLLQTPDYARAMFRISPSEQGHGEIERRVRLRIQRQEVFQRADPPVVQAVLNESALRRAVGGAEVMRAQVRHLAELAHKPSVTIQVLPFSTGTHPAMSMAFHILSFADVPGDIVYVEALTSSLYLEKESDIARHVLVFDQLASTAMNAEESLSWMHDLVAEGYGNDD
;
A
#
# COMPACT_ATOMS: atom_id res chain seq x y z
N MET A 1 -7.04 -0.91 -12.90
CA MET A 1 -8.05 -0.18 -12.10
C MET A 1 -7.28 0.81 -11.26
N ASP A 2 -7.25 2.08 -11.64
CA ASP A 2 -6.27 3.08 -11.13
C ASP A 2 -6.57 3.54 -9.69
N SER A 3 -5.59 4.11 -8.97
CA SER A 3 -5.76 4.65 -7.60
C SER A 3 -6.98 5.58 -7.46
N PRO A 4 -7.18 6.55 -8.39
CA PRO A 4 -8.41 7.33 -8.47
C PRO A 4 -9.70 6.49 -8.44
N THR A 5 -9.71 5.31 -9.04
CA THR A 5 -10.86 4.41 -9.09
C THR A 5 -11.12 3.72 -7.75
N VAL A 6 -10.07 3.26 -7.06
CA VAL A 6 -10.21 2.66 -5.71
C VAL A 6 -10.72 3.70 -4.72
N LEU A 7 -10.13 4.90 -4.70
CA LEU A 7 -10.58 5.98 -3.82
C LEU A 7 -12.00 6.46 -4.15
N ARG A 8 -12.40 6.51 -5.43
CA ARG A 8 -13.79 6.80 -5.81
C ARG A 8 -14.76 5.72 -5.36
N ARG A 9 -14.40 4.44 -5.50
CA ARG A 9 -15.23 3.31 -5.05
C ARG A 9 -15.45 3.38 -3.54
N ARG A 10 -14.39 3.68 -2.79
CA ARG A 10 -14.46 3.91 -1.34
C ARG A 10 -15.38 5.07 -0.98
N LEU A 11 -15.17 6.23 -1.60
CA LEU A 11 -16.01 7.42 -1.40
C LEU A 11 -17.50 7.10 -1.70
N GLY A 12 -17.76 6.34 -2.76
CA GLY A 12 -19.10 5.85 -3.11
C GLY A 12 -19.73 4.93 -2.07
N SER A 13 -18.97 3.94 -1.58
CA SER A 13 -19.40 3.04 -0.50
C SER A 13 -19.74 3.80 0.78
N GLU A 14 -18.92 4.79 1.16
CA GLU A 14 -19.19 5.62 2.35
C GLU A 14 -20.44 6.48 2.19
N PHE A 15 -20.66 7.09 1.02
CA PHE A 15 -21.92 7.79 0.76
C PHE A 15 -23.14 6.87 0.78
N ARG A 16 -23.02 5.64 0.27
CA ARG A 16 -24.08 4.64 0.37
C ARG A 16 -24.38 4.31 1.84
N ARG A 17 -23.34 4.08 2.65
CA ARG A 17 -23.47 3.81 4.09
C ARG A 17 -24.20 4.94 4.79
N LEU A 18 -23.79 6.19 4.57
CA LEU A 18 -24.46 7.37 5.15
C LEU A 18 -25.93 7.50 4.70
N ARG A 19 -26.22 7.24 3.42
CA ARG A 19 -27.60 7.23 2.92
C ARG A 19 -28.45 6.17 3.61
N GLU A 20 -27.92 4.96 3.77
CA GLU A 20 -28.63 3.86 4.42
C GLU A 20 -28.87 4.14 5.91
N GLN A 21 -27.89 4.73 6.61
CA GLN A 21 -28.04 5.14 8.01
C GLN A 21 -29.09 6.23 8.22
N THR A 22 -29.27 7.13 7.25
CA THR A 22 -30.32 8.16 7.28
C THR A 22 -31.68 7.64 6.80
N GLY A 23 -31.77 6.40 6.30
CA GLY A 23 -32.99 5.81 5.75
C GLY A 23 -33.46 6.45 4.45
N LEU A 24 -32.65 7.29 3.82
CA LEU A 24 -33.02 8.00 2.60
C LEU A 24 -32.97 7.06 1.38
N GLN A 25 -33.98 7.16 0.52
CA GLN A 25 -33.95 6.50 -0.77
C GLN A 25 -33.07 7.28 -1.76
N ALA A 26 -32.39 6.59 -2.67
CA ALA A 26 -31.55 7.22 -3.69
C ALA A 26 -32.33 8.25 -4.54
N LYS A 27 -33.63 8.01 -4.77
CA LYS A 27 -34.52 8.96 -5.44
C LYS A 27 -34.70 10.26 -4.64
N THR A 28 -34.91 10.17 -3.32
CA THR A 28 -35.02 11.34 -2.45
C THR A 28 -33.76 12.18 -2.47
N VAL A 29 -32.58 11.53 -2.46
CA VAL A 29 -31.29 12.22 -2.59
C VAL A 29 -31.18 12.94 -3.94
N ALA A 30 -31.58 12.25 -5.02
CA ALA A 30 -31.57 12.81 -6.37
C ALA A 30 -32.45 14.07 -6.46
N ASP A 31 -33.70 13.97 -6.00
CA ASP A 31 -34.66 15.07 -6.04
C ASP A 31 -34.21 16.26 -5.17
N THR A 32 -33.66 15.99 -3.98
CA THR A 32 -33.22 17.04 -3.04
C THR A 32 -32.01 17.82 -3.53
N LEU A 33 -31.05 17.14 -4.15
CA LEU A 33 -29.79 17.76 -4.62
C LEU A 33 -29.83 18.16 -6.10
N GLY A 34 -30.97 17.98 -6.78
CA GLY A 34 -31.09 18.21 -8.22
C GLY A 34 -30.20 17.28 -9.07
N PHE A 35 -29.91 16.08 -8.56
CA PHE A 35 -29.18 15.05 -9.29
C PHE A 35 -30.14 14.14 -10.06
N SER A 36 -29.64 13.41 -11.05
CA SER A 36 -30.40 12.28 -11.60
C SER A 36 -30.20 11.04 -10.73
N ALA A 37 -31.19 10.14 -10.68
CA ALA A 37 -31.05 8.85 -10.00
C ALA A 37 -29.84 8.05 -10.53
N ALA A 38 -29.55 8.16 -11.84
CA ALA A 38 -28.36 7.59 -12.45
C ALA A 38 -27.04 8.23 -11.96
N LYS A 39 -27.05 9.53 -11.61
CA LYS A 39 -25.89 10.18 -10.97
C LYS A 39 -25.69 9.64 -9.56
N VAL A 40 -26.74 9.53 -8.75
CA VAL A 40 -26.65 8.96 -7.38
C VAL A 40 -26.12 7.53 -7.41
N SER A 41 -26.65 6.69 -8.30
CA SER A 41 -26.16 5.31 -8.49
C SER A 41 -24.67 5.25 -8.88
N ARG A 42 -24.24 6.09 -9.83
CA ARG A 42 -22.83 6.18 -10.24
C ARG A 42 -21.90 6.74 -9.15
N ILE A 43 -22.41 7.62 -8.30
CA ILE A 43 -21.67 8.11 -7.13
C ILE A 43 -21.42 6.95 -6.18
N GLU A 44 -22.48 6.24 -5.78
CA GLU A 44 -22.38 5.15 -4.80
C GLU A 44 -21.61 3.92 -5.32
N SER A 45 -21.47 3.77 -6.64
CA SER A 45 -20.62 2.73 -7.25
C SER A 45 -19.20 3.20 -7.58
N GLY A 46 -18.86 4.47 -7.32
CA GLY A 46 -17.53 5.04 -7.61
C GLY A 46 -17.23 5.23 -9.10
N GLN A 47 -18.26 5.21 -9.95
CA GLN A 47 -18.16 5.32 -11.41
C GLN A 47 -18.11 6.77 -11.91
N THR A 48 -18.27 7.77 -11.04
CA THR A 48 -18.21 9.19 -11.41
C THR A 48 -17.36 9.99 -10.45
N THR A 49 -16.65 11.00 -10.96
CA THR A 49 -15.94 11.97 -10.13
C THR A 49 -16.94 12.96 -9.53
N LEU A 50 -16.67 13.38 -8.30
CA LEU A 50 -17.47 14.38 -7.60
C LEU A 50 -16.72 15.70 -7.50
N LYS A 51 -17.46 16.80 -7.62
CA LYS A 51 -16.95 18.11 -7.20
C LYS A 51 -17.03 18.20 -5.67
N GLU A 52 -16.13 18.95 -5.05
CA GLU A 52 -16.22 19.18 -3.61
C GLU A 52 -17.54 19.82 -3.18
N SER A 53 -18.16 20.64 -4.03
CA SER A 53 -19.50 21.20 -3.79
C SER A 53 -20.56 20.11 -3.63
N ASP A 54 -20.53 19.10 -4.48
CA ASP A 54 -21.48 17.99 -4.47
C ASP A 54 -21.25 17.13 -3.22
N VAL A 55 -20.00 16.92 -2.82
CA VAL A 55 -19.62 16.23 -1.57
C VAL A 55 -20.15 16.98 -0.35
N ARG A 56 -19.93 18.30 -0.26
CA ARG A 56 -20.47 19.11 0.84
C ARG A 56 -22.00 19.03 0.92
N ALA A 57 -22.68 19.06 -0.21
CA ALA A 57 -24.14 18.97 -0.26
C ALA A 57 -24.66 17.59 0.19
N LEU A 58 -24.00 16.50 -0.21
CA LEU A 58 -24.31 15.15 0.25
C LEU A 58 -24.10 15.00 1.77
N LEU A 59 -22.97 15.49 2.29
CA LEU A 59 -22.67 15.44 3.73
C LEU A 59 -23.67 16.24 4.56
N GLU A 60 -24.10 17.41 4.07
CA GLU A 60 -25.15 18.21 4.70
C GLU A 60 -26.48 17.47 4.71
N LEU A 61 -26.88 16.87 3.57
CA LEU A 61 -28.11 16.10 3.44
C LEU A 61 -28.13 14.88 4.37
N TYR A 62 -27.00 14.18 4.50
CA TYR A 62 -26.87 13.03 5.40
C TYR A 62 -26.67 13.42 6.86
N GLY A 63 -26.65 14.73 7.17
CA GLY A 63 -26.56 15.22 8.55
C GLY A 63 -25.20 14.98 9.21
N VAL A 64 -24.12 14.80 8.44
CA VAL A 64 -22.76 14.68 8.97
C VAL A 64 -22.37 16.04 9.55
N ARG A 65 -22.18 16.15 10.86
CA ARG A 65 -21.81 17.41 11.56
C ARG A 65 -20.38 17.43 12.06
N ASP A 66 -19.73 16.26 12.16
CA ASP A 66 -18.34 16.19 12.59
C ASP A 66 -17.41 16.79 11.53
N ASP A 67 -16.64 17.81 11.93
CA ASP A 67 -15.75 18.52 11.02
C ASP A 67 -14.58 17.64 10.57
N PHE A 68 -14.16 16.68 11.39
CA PHE A 68 -13.11 15.74 11.01
C PHE A 68 -13.61 14.81 9.90
N GLU A 69 -14.75 14.13 10.08
CA GLU A 69 -15.38 13.29 9.06
C GLU A 69 -15.62 14.07 7.76
N ARG A 70 -16.13 15.32 7.85
CA ARG A 70 -16.29 16.18 6.66
C ARG A 70 -14.97 16.42 5.92
N ARG A 71 -13.88 16.71 6.63
CA ARG A 71 -12.55 16.89 6.02
C ARG A 71 -12.09 15.61 5.33
N GLN A 72 -12.40 14.44 5.87
CA GLN A 72 -11.99 13.17 5.28
C GLN A 72 -12.64 12.94 3.90
N PHE A 73 -13.94 13.21 3.76
CA PHE A 73 -14.63 13.10 2.47
C PHE A 73 -14.10 14.10 1.41
N ILE A 74 -13.75 15.32 1.84
CA ILE A 74 -13.14 16.31 0.94
C ILE A 74 -11.73 15.86 0.52
N SER A 75 -10.93 15.35 1.45
CA SER A 75 -9.61 14.80 1.18
C SER A 75 -9.67 13.65 0.16
N LEU A 76 -10.57 12.68 0.38
CA LEU A 76 -10.87 11.60 -0.56
C LEU A 76 -11.22 12.12 -1.96
N THR A 77 -12.08 13.12 -2.05
CA THR A 77 -12.52 13.69 -3.32
C THR A 77 -11.35 14.28 -4.10
N ARG A 78 -10.52 15.09 -3.44
CA ARG A 78 -9.31 15.69 -4.03
C ARG A 78 -8.36 14.62 -4.54
N ARG A 79 -8.04 13.63 -3.72
CA ARG A 79 -7.11 12.55 -4.06
C ARG A 79 -7.64 11.68 -5.20
N SER A 80 -8.95 11.44 -5.25
CA SER A 80 -9.60 10.67 -6.33
C SER A 80 -9.64 11.36 -7.70
N THR A 81 -9.23 12.64 -7.76
CA THR A 81 -9.19 13.44 -8.99
C THR A 81 -7.77 13.91 -9.36
N GLN A 82 -6.78 13.67 -8.50
CA GLN A 82 -5.39 14.02 -8.76
C GLN A 82 -4.72 13.01 -9.69
N ARG A 83 -3.94 13.53 -10.63
CA ARG A 83 -3.03 12.74 -11.47
C ARG A 83 -1.69 12.71 -10.75
N GLY A 84 -1.32 11.54 -10.22
CA GLY A 84 -0.06 11.34 -9.51
C GLY A 84 1.18 11.48 -10.40
N TRP A 85 2.31 11.80 -9.77
CA TRP A 85 3.62 11.95 -10.40
C TRP A 85 4.09 10.69 -11.16
N TRP A 86 3.63 9.50 -10.74
CA TRP A 86 3.98 8.23 -11.37
C TRP A 86 3.37 8.07 -12.76
N HIS A 87 2.39 8.87 -13.15
CA HIS A 87 1.86 8.84 -14.52
C HIS A 87 2.87 9.32 -15.56
N ASP A 88 3.91 10.07 -15.16
CA ASP A 88 4.99 10.48 -16.05
C ASP A 88 5.88 9.29 -16.46
N TYR A 89 5.78 8.16 -15.75
CA TYR A 89 6.47 6.92 -16.07
C TYR A 89 5.72 6.03 -17.08
N GLY A 90 4.51 6.42 -17.50
CA GLY A 90 3.79 5.80 -18.62
C GLY A 90 3.63 4.28 -18.51
N ASP A 91 4.11 3.57 -19.53
CA ASP A 91 4.09 2.11 -19.68
C ASP A 91 5.13 1.38 -18.80
N ALA A 92 5.99 2.11 -18.09
CA ALA A 92 6.96 1.50 -17.18
C ALA A 92 6.31 0.87 -15.94
N LEU A 93 5.02 1.13 -15.71
CA LEU A 93 4.23 0.48 -14.69
C LEU A 93 3.04 -0.25 -15.29
N PRO A 94 2.87 -1.55 -14.96
CA PRO A 94 1.61 -2.21 -15.21
C PRO A 94 0.46 -1.43 -14.55
N ASP A 95 -0.67 -1.30 -15.24
CA ASP A 95 -1.84 -0.56 -14.75
C ASP A 95 -2.31 -1.02 -13.36
N TRP A 96 -2.15 -2.30 -13.05
CA TRP A 96 -2.49 -2.87 -11.75
C TRP A 96 -1.59 -2.37 -10.62
N PHE A 97 -0.38 -1.92 -10.91
CA PHE A 97 0.58 -1.41 -9.94
C PHE A 97 0.53 0.11 -9.76
N GLN A 98 0.14 0.87 -10.80
CA GLN A 98 -0.01 2.32 -10.71
C GLN A 98 -0.94 2.74 -9.56
N THR A 99 -1.97 1.93 -9.32
CA THR A 99 -2.92 2.09 -8.21
C THR A 99 -2.26 1.96 -6.86
N TYR A 100 -1.45 0.92 -6.69
CA TYR A 100 -0.72 0.70 -5.46
C TYR A 100 0.23 1.88 -5.19
N VAL A 101 0.97 2.36 -6.19
CA VAL A 101 1.89 3.51 -6.04
C VAL A 101 1.15 4.74 -5.54
N GLY A 102 -0.06 5.02 -6.06
CA GLY A 102 -0.84 6.16 -5.59
C GLY A 102 -1.37 6.00 -4.17
N LEU A 103 -1.81 4.81 -3.79
CA LEU A 103 -2.25 4.55 -2.42
C LEU A 103 -1.08 4.57 -1.43
N GLU A 104 0.07 4.00 -1.80
CA GLU A 104 1.31 4.02 -1.03
C GLU A 104 1.80 5.46 -0.82
N ALA A 105 1.78 6.28 -1.87
CA ALA A 105 2.20 7.67 -1.83
C ALA A 105 1.34 8.54 -0.89
N ASP A 106 0.14 8.11 -0.55
CA ASP A 106 -0.77 8.86 0.33
C ASP A 106 -0.98 8.21 1.70
N ALA A 107 -0.39 7.02 1.93
CA ALA A 107 -0.57 6.29 3.18
C ALA A 107 0.09 7.06 4.33
N ALA A 108 -0.57 7.09 5.49
CA ALA A 108 -0.01 7.57 6.75
C ALA A 108 0.67 6.43 7.52
N ARG A 109 0.22 5.18 7.30
CA ARG A 109 0.86 3.98 7.83
C ARG A 109 0.79 2.85 6.82
N ILE A 110 1.89 2.11 6.73
CA ILE A 110 2.05 0.95 5.85
C ILE A 110 2.49 -0.23 6.70
N ARG A 111 1.70 -1.31 6.69
CA ARG A 111 2.07 -2.59 7.28
C ARG A 111 2.31 -3.58 6.15
N ALA A 112 3.51 -4.12 6.04
CA ALA A 112 3.89 -5.03 4.97
C ALA A 112 4.34 -6.38 5.55
N TYR A 113 3.68 -7.46 5.13
CA TYR A 113 4.21 -8.81 5.32
C TYR A 113 4.71 -9.34 3.98
N GLU A 114 5.98 -9.71 3.93
CA GLU A 114 6.61 -10.27 2.74
C GLU A 114 7.19 -11.66 3.01
N THR A 115 6.95 -12.57 2.07
CA THR A 115 7.43 -13.95 2.14
C THR A 115 8.80 -14.11 1.48
N GLU A 116 8.98 -13.57 0.27
CA GLU A 116 10.15 -13.93 -0.55
C GLU A 116 10.98 -12.74 -1.03
N LEU A 117 10.43 -11.52 -0.91
CA LEU A 117 11.02 -10.29 -1.44
C LEU A 117 11.08 -9.21 -0.38
N ILE A 118 12.04 -8.30 -0.51
CA ILE A 118 12.05 -7.08 0.30
C ILE A 118 10.97 -6.11 -0.23
N PRO A 119 10.15 -5.45 0.63
CA PRO A 119 9.16 -4.46 0.17
C PRO A 119 9.81 -3.36 -0.65
N GLY A 120 9.16 -2.91 -1.73
CA GLY A 120 9.78 -1.97 -2.68
C GLY A 120 10.27 -0.65 -2.08
N LEU A 121 9.63 -0.15 -1.02
CA LEU A 121 10.07 1.04 -0.29
C LEU A 121 11.38 0.83 0.48
N LEU A 122 11.78 -0.40 0.72
CA LEU A 122 12.97 -0.75 1.51
C LEU A 122 14.10 -1.32 0.65
N GLN A 123 13.97 -1.29 -0.68
CA GLN A 123 14.95 -1.88 -1.60
C GLN A 123 16.06 -0.91 -1.99
N THR A 124 17.27 -1.42 -2.17
CA THR A 124 18.35 -0.69 -2.82
C THR A 124 18.16 -0.67 -4.36
N PRO A 125 18.79 0.28 -5.08
CA PRO A 125 18.73 0.29 -6.54
C PRO A 125 19.21 -1.02 -7.18
N ASP A 126 20.25 -1.64 -6.63
CA ASP A 126 20.82 -2.87 -7.18
C ASP A 126 19.93 -4.09 -6.95
N TYR A 127 19.29 -4.18 -5.79
CA TYR A 127 18.26 -5.20 -5.54
C TYR A 127 17.10 -5.05 -6.52
N ALA A 128 16.57 -3.83 -6.67
CA ALA A 128 15.48 -3.55 -7.59
C ALA A 128 15.85 -3.90 -9.04
N ARG A 129 17.07 -3.54 -9.47
CA ARG A 129 17.60 -3.88 -10.80
C ARG A 129 17.71 -5.38 -11.01
N ALA A 130 18.18 -6.13 -10.01
CA ALA A 130 18.24 -7.59 -10.07
C ALA A 130 16.86 -8.22 -10.24
N MET A 131 15.85 -7.72 -9.51
CA MET A 131 14.46 -8.18 -9.64
C MET A 131 13.88 -7.94 -11.03
N PHE A 132 14.05 -6.74 -11.59
CA PHE A 132 13.49 -6.41 -12.90
C PHE A 132 14.14 -7.17 -14.07
N ARG A 133 15.35 -7.72 -13.90
CA ARG A 133 16.01 -8.55 -14.92
C ARG A 133 15.36 -9.93 -15.11
N ILE A 134 14.57 -10.41 -14.14
CA ILE A 134 13.99 -11.76 -14.16
C ILE A 134 12.79 -11.84 -15.13
N SER A 135 12.07 -10.73 -15.35
CA SER A 135 10.85 -10.72 -16.15
C SER A 135 11.15 -10.73 -17.66
N PRO A 136 10.76 -11.77 -18.42
CA PRO A 136 11.10 -11.91 -19.84
C PRO A 136 10.53 -10.80 -20.73
N SER A 137 9.44 -10.16 -20.32
CA SER A 137 8.80 -9.07 -21.05
C SER A 137 9.50 -7.71 -20.89
N GLU A 138 10.57 -7.63 -20.09
CA GLU A 138 11.09 -6.35 -19.56
C GLU A 138 12.59 -6.12 -19.86
N GLN A 139 13.12 -6.81 -20.88
CA GLN A 139 14.56 -6.96 -21.11
C GLN A 139 15.27 -5.74 -21.76
N GLY A 140 14.58 -4.63 -21.98
CA GLY A 140 15.23 -3.39 -22.45
C GLY A 140 16.00 -2.72 -21.31
N HIS A 141 17.33 -2.55 -21.43
CA HIS A 141 18.14 -1.89 -20.38
C HIS A 141 17.59 -0.50 -19.97
N GLY A 142 17.12 0.29 -20.95
CA GLY A 142 16.49 1.60 -20.68
C GLY A 142 15.17 1.52 -19.91
N GLU A 143 14.45 0.40 -20.02
CA GLU A 143 13.19 0.14 -19.32
C GLU A 143 13.43 -0.27 -17.87
N ILE A 144 14.43 -1.12 -17.62
CA ILE A 144 14.86 -1.48 -16.26
C ILE A 144 15.27 -0.23 -15.48
N GLU A 145 16.11 0.64 -16.05
CA GLU A 145 16.56 1.85 -15.34
C GLU A 145 15.41 2.84 -15.08
N ARG A 146 14.40 2.92 -15.96
CA ARG A 146 13.18 3.70 -15.68
C ARG A 146 12.45 3.17 -14.45
N ARG A 147 12.27 1.85 -14.35
CA ARG A 147 11.60 1.19 -13.23
C ARG A 147 12.39 1.28 -11.93
N VAL A 148 13.72 1.20 -12.00
CA VAL A 148 14.60 1.45 -10.85
C VAL A 148 14.44 2.90 -10.39
N ARG A 149 14.48 3.89 -11.28
CA ARG A 149 14.25 5.31 -10.90
C ARG A 149 12.91 5.51 -10.24
N LEU A 150 11.84 4.93 -10.78
CA LEU A 150 10.53 4.96 -10.14
C LEU A 150 10.58 4.33 -8.73
N ARG A 151 11.20 3.14 -8.58
CA ARG A 151 11.34 2.45 -7.29
C ARG A 151 11.98 3.38 -6.25
N ILE A 152 13.04 4.07 -6.61
CA ILE A 152 13.76 4.98 -5.73
C ILE A 152 12.96 6.26 -5.47
N GLN A 153 12.29 6.82 -6.49
CA GLN A 153 11.44 7.99 -6.31
C GLN A 153 10.28 7.72 -5.32
N ARG A 154 9.75 6.49 -5.26
CA ARG A 154 8.75 6.11 -4.25
C ARG A 154 9.27 6.26 -2.82
N GLN A 155 10.57 6.08 -2.60
CA GLN A 155 11.20 6.18 -1.28
C GLN A 155 11.36 7.63 -0.78
N GLU A 156 11.15 8.63 -1.64
CA GLU A 156 11.08 10.05 -1.23
C GLU A 156 9.97 10.31 -0.21
N VAL A 157 9.01 9.37 -0.07
CA VAL A 157 7.99 9.38 0.99
C VAL A 157 8.59 9.52 2.40
N PHE A 158 9.79 8.97 2.63
CA PHE A 158 10.50 9.05 3.91
C PHE A 158 11.15 10.42 4.18
N GLN A 159 11.22 11.30 3.18
CA GLN A 159 11.82 12.64 3.31
C GLN A 159 10.78 13.73 3.57
N ARG A 160 9.49 13.36 3.62
CA ARG A 160 8.40 14.30 3.87
C ARG A 160 8.42 14.80 5.32
N ALA A 161 7.78 15.95 5.56
CA ALA A 161 7.62 16.49 6.91
C ALA A 161 6.86 15.54 7.85
N ASP A 162 5.89 14.80 7.30
CA ASP A 162 5.16 13.72 7.97
C ASP A 162 5.31 12.43 7.16
N PRO A 163 6.39 11.65 7.37
CA PRO A 163 6.63 10.41 6.65
C PRO A 163 5.69 9.30 7.15
N PRO A 164 5.31 8.33 6.31
CA PRO A 164 4.47 7.22 6.74
C PRO A 164 5.19 6.40 7.82
N VAL A 165 4.42 5.92 8.79
CA VAL A 165 4.88 4.88 9.71
C VAL A 165 4.88 3.55 8.96
N VAL A 166 6.04 2.94 8.78
CA VAL A 166 6.21 1.67 8.08
C VAL A 166 6.54 0.58 9.09
N GLN A 167 5.77 -0.50 9.09
CA GLN A 167 6.06 -1.72 9.83
C GLN A 167 6.16 -2.88 8.84
N ALA A 168 7.35 -3.45 8.71
CA ALA A 168 7.62 -4.58 7.84
C ALA A 168 7.90 -5.83 8.67
N VAL A 169 7.15 -6.90 8.42
CA VAL A 169 7.48 -8.24 8.89
C VAL A 169 8.01 -9.02 7.69
N LEU A 170 9.28 -9.37 7.73
CA LEU A 170 9.98 -10.07 6.66
C LEU A 170 10.16 -11.52 7.07
N ASN A 171 9.68 -12.45 6.25
CA ASN A 171 10.07 -13.85 6.42
C ASN A 171 11.59 -14.00 6.23
N GLU A 172 12.24 -14.84 7.02
CA GLU A 172 13.67 -15.15 6.89
C GLU A 172 14.07 -15.51 5.45
N SER A 173 13.20 -16.15 4.66
CA SER A 173 13.47 -16.45 3.26
C SER A 173 13.66 -15.22 2.37
N ALA A 174 12.97 -14.11 2.66
CA ALA A 174 13.16 -12.84 1.95
C ALA A 174 14.56 -12.24 2.19
N LEU A 175 15.18 -12.57 3.32
CA LEU A 175 16.51 -12.10 3.69
C LEU A 175 17.60 -13.09 3.30
N ARG A 176 17.30 -14.39 3.12
CA ARG A 176 18.29 -15.41 2.72
C ARG A 176 18.41 -15.62 1.22
N ARG A 177 17.39 -15.34 0.43
CA ARG A 177 17.46 -15.52 -1.03
C ARG A 177 18.44 -14.55 -1.66
N ALA A 178 19.41 -15.09 -2.41
CA ALA A 178 20.48 -14.34 -3.05
C ALA A 178 20.01 -13.53 -4.29
N VAL A 179 19.09 -12.58 -4.12
CA VAL A 179 18.61 -11.72 -5.20
C VAL A 179 19.74 -10.81 -5.68
N GLY A 180 20.16 -10.99 -6.94
CA GLY A 180 21.30 -10.25 -7.51
C GLY A 180 22.66 -10.72 -7.01
N GLY A 181 22.73 -11.84 -6.27
CA GLY A 181 23.96 -12.39 -5.71
C GLY A 181 24.33 -11.82 -4.34
N ALA A 182 25.42 -12.35 -3.79
CA ALA A 182 25.83 -12.12 -2.41
C ALA A 182 26.13 -10.65 -2.07
N GLU A 183 26.78 -9.92 -2.99
CA GLU A 183 27.13 -8.51 -2.78
C GLU A 183 25.89 -7.62 -2.71
N VAL A 184 24.94 -7.82 -3.63
CA VAL A 184 23.67 -7.09 -3.67
C VAL A 184 22.88 -7.34 -2.39
N MET A 185 22.80 -8.58 -1.93
CA MET A 185 22.10 -8.89 -0.69
C MET A 185 22.78 -8.34 0.56
N ARG A 186 24.11 -8.36 0.64
CA ARG A 186 24.83 -7.69 1.76
C ARG A 186 24.51 -6.20 1.80
N ALA A 187 24.53 -5.52 0.65
CA ALA A 187 24.18 -4.11 0.57
C ALA A 187 22.70 -3.88 0.95
N GLN A 188 21.80 -4.75 0.49
CA GLN A 188 20.38 -4.70 0.82
C GLN A 188 20.11 -4.84 2.31
N VAL A 189 20.70 -5.83 2.99
CA VAL A 189 20.45 -6.04 4.43
C VAL A 189 21.10 -4.96 5.28
N ARG A 190 22.28 -4.44 4.91
CA ARG A 190 22.84 -3.25 5.55
C ARG A 190 21.91 -2.05 5.44
N HIS A 191 21.32 -1.85 4.27
CA HIS A 191 20.35 -0.78 4.06
C HIS A 191 19.09 -0.96 4.93
N LEU A 192 18.58 -2.18 5.12
CA LEU A 192 17.48 -2.45 6.05
C LEU A 192 17.86 -2.12 7.50
N ALA A 193 19.07 -2.51 7.92
CA ALA A 193 19.58 -2.17 9.25
C ALA A 193 19.67 -0.65 9.46
N GLU A 194 20.13 0.12 8.46
CA GLU A 194 20.13 1.58 8.49
C GLU A 194 18.71 2.16 8.60
N LEU A 195 17.77 1.64 7.81
CA LEU A 195 16.37 2.08 7.85
C LEU A 195 15.70 1.78 9.19
N ALA A 196 16.04 0.67 9.85
CA ALA A 196 15.52 0.30 11.16
C ALA A 196 15.88 1.29 12.28
N HIS A 197 16.86 2.19 12.06
CA HIS A 197 17.17 3.28 13.00
C HIS A 197 16.23 4.48 12.86
N LYS A 198 15.39 4.55 11.82
CA LYS A 198 14.42 5.64 11.64
C LYS A 198 13.23 5.42 12.58
N PRO A 199 12.77 6.46 13.33
CA PRO A 199 11.63 6.32 14.24
C PRO A 199 10.31 5.89 13.56
N SER A 200 10.16 6.20 12.27
CA SER A 200 8.97 5.85 11.48
C SER A 200 9.07 4.47 10.81
N VAL A 201 10.12 3.69 11.06
CA VAL A 201 10.34 2.39 10.40
C VAL A 201 10.63 1.31 11.44
N THR A 202 9.79 0.29 11.44
CA THR A 202 9.99 -0.93 12.23
C THR A 202 10.17 -2.11 11.28
N ILE A 203 11.27 -2.84 11.42
CA ILE A 203 11.54 -4.06 10.63
C ILE A 203 11.67 -5.22 11.60
N GLN A 204 10.90 -6.27 11.36
CA GLN A 204 10.91 -7.49 12.14
C GLN A 204 11.17 -8.70 11.24
N VAL A 205 11.97 -9.65 11.72
CA VAL A 205 12.23 -10.90 11.02
C VAL A 205 11.38 -12.01 11.62
N LEU A 206 10.62 -12.70 10.77
CA LEU A 206 9.89 -13.91 11.13
C LEU A 206 10.79 -15.13 10.81
N PRO A 207 11.42 -15.75 11.82
CA PRO A 207 12.38 -16.82 11.60
C PRO A 207 11.69 -18.13 11.20
N PHE A 208 12.43 -19.01 10.51
CA PHE A 208 11.94 -20.34 10.14
C PHE A 208 11.56 -21.19 11.36
N SER A 209 12.20 -20.95 12.51
CA SER A 209 11.89 -21.65 13.77
C SER A 209 10.48 -21.40 14.28
N THR A 210 9.78 -20.35 13.82
CA THR A 210 8.37 -20.11 14.14
C THR A 210 7.47 -21.21 13.56
N GLY A 211 7.88 -21.88 12.49
CA GLY A 211 7.09 -22.92 11.84
C GLY A 211 5.86 -22.36 11.11
N THR A 212 4.71 -23.01 11.29
CA THR A 212 3.48 -22.62 10.58
C THR A 212 2.87 -21.34 11.15
N HIS A 213 2.42 -20.45 10.25
CA HIS A 213 1.75 -19.20 10.61
C HIS A 213 0.58 -18.88 9.66
N PRO A 214 -0.31 -17.93 9.97
CA PRO A 214 -1.56 -17.74 9.22
C PRO A 214 -1.40 -17.18 7.79
N ALA A 215 -0.20 -16.74 7.40
CA ALA A 215 0.08 -16.08 6.13
C ALA A 215 1.10 -16.85 5.26
N MET A 216 1.24 -18.16 5.48
CA MET A 216 2.21 -19.01 4.76
C MET A 216 2.08 -18.92 3.23
N SER A 217 0.90 -18.63 2.70
CA SER A 217 0.60 -18.69 1.27
C SER A 217 0.66 -17.35 0.54
N MET A 218 0.79 -16.22 1.24
CA MET A 218 0.68 -14.90 0.61
C MET A 218 1.35 -13.77 1.38
N ALA A 219 2.03 -12.90 0.64
CA ALA A 219 2.39 -11.56 1.08
C ALA A 219 1.19 -10.61 0.96
N PHE A 220 1.13 -9.59 1.79
CA PHE A 220 0.08 -8.56 1.72
C PHE A 220 0.51 -7.28 2.42
N HIS A 221 -0.01 -6.15 1.95
CA HIS A 221 0.21 -4.84 2.54
C HIS A 221 -1.11 -4.25 3.04
N ILE A 222 -1.09 -3.58 4.18
CA ILE A 222 -2.22 -2.81 4.71
C ILE A 222 -1.84 -1.33 4.69
N LEU A 223 -2.62 -0.54 3.96
CA LEU A 223 -2.44 0.90 3.80
C LEU A 223 -3.50 1.62 4.65
N SER A 224 -3.06 2.36 5.66
CA SER A 224 -3.89 3.24 6.47
C SER A 224 -3.64 4.70 6.09
N PHE A 225 -4.66 5.54 6.21
CA PHE A 225 -4.63 6.94 5.81
C PHE A 225 -5.05 7.83 6.98
N ALA A 226 -4.43 9.00 7.14
CA ALA A 226 -4.78 9.92 8.23
C ALA A 226 -6.20 10.48 8.08
N ASP A 227 -6.52 10.94 6.87
CA ASP A 227 -7.75 11.67 6.58
C ASP A 227 -8.72 10.86 5.71
N VAL A 228 -8.66 9.53 5.72
CA VAL A 228 -9.58 8.69 4.96
C VAL A 228 -10.09 7.57 5.85
N PRO A 229 -11.42 7.34 5.95
CA PRO A 229 -11.95 6.31 6.82
C PRO A 229 -11.56 4.92 6.34
N GLY A 230 -10.88 4.15 7.19
CA GLY A 230 -10.54 2.74 7.02
C GLY A 230 -9.25 2.44 6.23
N ASP A 231 -8.83 1.19 6.27
CA ASP A 231 -7.61 0.69 5.60
C ASP A 231 -7.93 0.13 4.20
N ILE A 232 -6.90 -0.13 3.40
CA ILE A 232 -6.96 -0.92 2.17
C ILE A 232 -5.93 -2.03 2.27
N VAL A 233 -6.34 -3.28 1.99
CA VAL A 233 -5.39 -4.39 1.85
C VAL A 233 -5.03 -4.55 0.39
N TYR A 234 -3.73 -4.58 0.10
CA TYR A 234 -3.16 -4.89 -1.20
C TYR A 234 -2.55 -6.29 -1.18
N VAL A 235 -2.91 -7.09 -2.18
CA VAL A 235 -2.31 -8.40 -2.44
C VAL A 235 -1.85 -8.43 -3.88
N GLU A 236 -0.57 -8.67 -4.09
CA GLU A 236 0.01 -8.83 -5.42
C GLU A 236 -0.11 -10.29 -5.87
N ALA A 237 -0.45 -10.47 -7.15
CA ALA A 237 -0.39 -11.75 -7.84
C ALA A 237 0.42 -11.57 -9.13
N LEU A 238 0.86 -12.68 -9.73
CA LEU A 238 1.79 -12.66 -10.88
C LEU A 238 1.41 -11.69 -12.01
N THR A 239 0.13 -11.54 -12.31
CA THR A 239 -0.37 -10.70 -13.42
C THR A 239 -1.46 -9.72 -12.99
N SER A 240 -1.78 -9.66 -11.70
CA SER A 240 -2.90 -8.88 -11.19
C SER A 240 -2.70 -8.48 -9.74
N SER A 241 -3.63 -7.72 -9.19
CA SER A 241 -3.64 -7.42 -7.76
C SER A 241 -5.06 -7.34 -7.23
N LEU A 242 -5.19 -7.55 -5.93
CA LEU A 242 -6.43 -7.36 -5.18
C LEU A 242 -6.31 -6.13 -4.28
N TYR A 243 -7.36 -5.31 -4.30
CA TYR A 243 -7.56 -4.20 -3.36
C TYR A 243 -8.80 -4.50 -2.55
N LEU A 244 -8.61 -4.97 -1.32
CA LEU A 244 -9.71 -5.35 -0.42
C LEU A 244 -10.08 -4.14 0.44
N GLU A 245 -11.36 -3.78 0.39
CA GLU A 245 -11.94 -2.62 1.07
C GLU A 245 -13.04 -3.01 2.08
N LYS A 246 -13.46 -4.28 2.11
CA LYS A 246 -14.49 -4.74 3.03
C LYS A 246 -13.93 -4.80 4.45
N GLU A 247 -14.66 -4.26 5.41
CA GLU A 247 -14.25 -4.25 6.83
C GLU A 247 -13.88 -5.64 7.36
N SER A 248 -14.64 -6.67 6.98
CA SER A 248 -14.36 -8.06 7.38
C SER A 248 -13.02 -8.58 6.85
N ASP A 249 -12.70 -8.24 5.59
CA ASP A 249 -11.46 -8.67 4.94
C ASP A 249 -10.28 -7.92 5.58
N ILE A 250 -10.42 -6.61 5.76
CA ILE A 250 -9.43 -5.77 6.43
C ILE A 250 -9.15 -6.27 7.84
N ALA A 251 -10.19 -6.44 8.66
CA ALA A 251 -10.06 -6.88 10.05
C ALA A 251 -9.33 -8.24 10.16
N ARG A 252 -9.60 -9.16 9.23
CA ARG A 252 -8.89 -10.44 9.17
C ARG A 252 -7.40 -10.27 8.88
N HIS A 253 -7.03 -9.41 7.94
CA HIS A 253 -5.61 -9.15 7.61
C HIS A 253 -4.89 -8.41 8.73
N VAL A 254 -5.56 -7.46 9.39
CA VAL A 254 -5.03 -6.77 10.57
C VAL A 254 -4.71 -7.77 11.67
N LEU A 255 -5.66 -8.65 12.01
CA LEU A 255 -5.44 -9.70 13.01
C LEU A 255 -4.26 -10.61 12.65
N VAL A 256 -4.18 -11.03 11.39
CA VAL A 256 -3.07 -11.86 10.91
C VAL A 256 -1.74 -11.12 11.00
N PHE A 257 -1.68 -9.85 10.57
CA PHE A 257 -0.47 -9.05 10.67
C PHE A 257 0.00 -8.89 12.12
N ASP A 258 -0.93 -8.56 13.02
CA ASP A 258 -0.62 -8.38 14.44
C ASP A 258 -0.10 -9.69 15.06
N GLN A 259 -0.66 -10.85 14.66
CA GLN A 259 -0.14 -12.16 15.05
C GLN A 259 1.28 -12.38 14.52
N LEU A 260 1.55 -12.11 13.24
CA LEU A 260 2.89 -12.25 12.65
C LEU A 260 3.91 -11.37 13.38
N ALA A 261 3.58 -10.10 13.59
CA ALA A 261 4.44 -9.15 14.30
C ALA A 261 4.72 -9.58 15.75
N SER A 262 3.75 -10.21 16.42
CA SER A 262 3.93 -10.73 17.79
C SER A 262 4.81 -11.99 17.87
N THR A 263 4.86 -12.78 16.80
CA THR A 263 5.66 -14.02 16.72
C THR A 263 7.01 -13.84 16.05
N ALA A 264 7.19 -12.75 15.32
CA ALA A 264 8.48 -12.35 14.76
C ALA A 264 9.43 -11.94 15.89
N MET A 265 10.73 -11.97 15.61
CA MET A 265 11.72 -11.31 16.45
C MET A 265 11.29 -9.85 16.69
N ASN A 266 11.57 -9.34 17.89
CA ASN A 266 11.37 -7.91 18.13
C ASN A 266 12.35 -7.08 17.26
N ALA A 267 12.18 -5.76 17.22
CA ALA A 267 12.97 -4.91 16.32
C ALA A 267 14.49 -4.95 16.62
N GLU A 268 14.88 -5.05 17.89
CA GLU A 268 16.29 -5.11 18.30
C GLU A 268 16.91 -6.47 17.98
N GLU A 269 16.20 -7.56 18.27
CA GLU A 269 16.59 -8.92 17.90
C GLU A 269 16.74 -9.06 16.38
N SER A 270 15.79 -8.49 15.62
CA SER A 270 15.81 -8.48 14.15
C SER A 270 17.01 -7.70 13.60
N LEU A 271 17.35 -6.56 14.22
CA LEU A 271 18.53 -5.78 13.84
C LEU A 271 19.82 -6.56 14.10
N SER A 272 19.96 -7.18 15.28
CA SER A 272 21.10 -8.04 15.60
C SER A 272 21.21 -9.20 14.62
N TRP A 273 20.10 -9.90 14.35
CA TRP A 273 20.06 -11.01 13.43
C TRP A 273 20.46 -10.62 12.00
N MET A 274 20.03 -9.45 11.52
CA MET A 274 20.45 -8.91 10.22
C MET A 274 21.96 -8.61 10.16
N HIS A 275 22.56 -8.13 11.26
CA HIS A 275 24.01 -7.93 11.35
C HIS A 275 24.76 -9.27 11.30
N ASP A 276 24.27 -10.28 12.03
CA ASP A 276 24.85 -11.62 12.03
C ASP A 276 24.78 -12.25 10.63
N LEU A 277 23.62 -12.15 9.95
CA LEU A 277 23.47 -12.64 8.57
C LEU A 277 24.47 -11.99 7.59
N VAL A 278 24.71 -10.69 7.72
CA VAL A 278 25.71 -9.99 6.89
C VAL A 278 27.13 -10.46 7.19
N ALA A 279 27.43 -10.81 8.44
CA ALA A 279 28.73 -11.29 8.88
C ALA A 279 28.99 -12.76 8.48
N GLU A 280 27.99 -13.63 8.61
CA GLU A 280 27.98 -15.00 8.08
C GLU A 280 28.22 -14.98 6.57
N GLY A 281 27.63 -13.99 5.89
CA GLY A 281 27.73 -13.79 4.46
C GLY A 281 26.69 -14.61 3.69
N TYR A 282 26.40 -14.14 2.48
CA TYR A 282 25.62 -14.89 1.51
C TYR A 282 26.60 -15.80 0.76
N GLY A 283 26.58 -17.08 1.09
CA GLY A 283 27.50 -18.07 0.53
C GLY A 283 27.51 -18.06 -1.00
N ASN A 284 28.71 -18.17 -1.56
CA ASN A 284 28.92 -18.68 -2.90
C ASN A 284 28.54 -20.16 -2.86
N ASP A 285 27.35 -20.50 -3.33
CA ASP A 285 27.14 -21.83 -3.87
C ASP A 285 27.71 -21.78 -5.31
N ASP A 286 28.92 -22.31 -5.45
CA ASP A 286 29.48 -22.75 -6.74
C ASP A 286 28.52 -23.76 -7.42
#